data_AF-A0A7V0NZG7-F1
#
_entry.id   AF-A0A7V0NZG7-F1
#
_cell.length_a   1.000
_cell.length_b   1.000
_cell.length_c   1.000
_cell.angle_alpha   90.00
_cell.angle_beta   90.00
_cell.angle_gamma   90.00
#
_symmetry.space_group_name_H-M   'P 1'
#
loop_
_entity.id
_entity.type
_entity.pdbx_description
1 polymer ?
#
loop_
_entity_poly.entity_id
_entity_poly.type
_entity_poly.pdbx_seq_one_letter_code
_entity_poly.pdbx_strand_id
1 'polypeptide(L)'
;MNTAPTAGSLVSADFTSRIGRDNTPGTTTADKVVGFQYMLSRHWNNKRTYNITNSYGVYTMINEGSSWGTAVNITNHYHQFIEDPGTLTKINITNLAGIWIEKVTAGTNNYGIVLDGDGIGADVVLGANRETALYGNAGDFIIDTAGNVGIGTDSPNYKLQIGEAGDGTEARANAWNTLSDGSLKTNLVKINNAVGKISRINGYYFNWKNGSDTRRHVGLIAQEVQKVLPEIVSEDSKGVKSLDYSKITSLLIEAVKEQQKTITELTGKVNKLEQEVKLKGTTAHADIELN
;
A
#
# COMPACT_ATOMS: atom_id res chain seq x y z
N MET A 1 49.29 -34.15 30.78
CA MET A 1 49.74 -33.74 29.43
C MET A 1 48.73 -34.28 28.44
N ASN A 2 47.76 -33.46 28.03
CA ASN A 2 46.90 -33.77 26.90
C ASN A 2 47.46 -32.98 25.71
N THR A 3 47.88 -33.71 24.69
CA THR A 3 48.39 -33.17 23.44
C THR A 3 47.33 -32.33 22.74
N ALA A 4 47.74 -31.21 22.15
CA ALA A 4 46.89 -30.39 21.28
C ALA A 4 46.33 -31.27 20.15
N PRO A 5 45.04 -31.17 19.84
CA PRO A 5 44.48 -31.96 18.76
C PRO A 5 44.95 -31.35 17.43
N THR A 6 45.41 -32.23 16.53
CA THR A 6 45.92 -31.87 15.20
C THR A 6 44.81 -31.29 14.32
N ALA A 7 45.20 -30.40 13.40
CA ALA A 7 44.33 -29.73 12.44
C ALA A 7 43.35 -30.73 11.79
N GLY A 8 42.07 -30.52 12.06
CA GLY A 8 40.97 -31.42 11.68
C GLY A 8 40.03 -31.80 12.83
N SER A 9 40.39 -31.55 14.09
CA SER A 9 39.52 -31.84 15.23
C SER A 9 38.48 -30.73 15.49
N LEU A 10 37.20 -31.10 15.44
CA LEU A 10 36.10 -30.31 16.01
C LEU A 10 36.35 -30.11 17.51
N VAL A 11 36.53 -28.86 17.95
CA VAL A 11 36.50 -28.51 19.38
C VAL A 11 35.10 -27.97 19.67
N SER A 12 34.23 -28.84 20.20
CA SER A 12 32.96 -28.42 20.79
C SER A 12 33.22 -27.81 22.17
N ALA A 13 32.51 -26.73 22.50
CA ALA A 13 32.41 -26.24 23.87
C ALA A 13 30.95 -25.89 24.14
N ASP A 14 30.23 -26.87 24.69
CA ASP A 14 28.89 -26.72 25.23
C ASP A 14 28.96 -26.17 26.67
N PHE A 15 28.40 -24.98 26.92
CA PHE A 15 28.02 -24.56 28.27
C PHE A 15 26.53 -24.28 28.30
N THR A 16 25.75 -25.33 28.56
CA THR A 16 24.31 -25.22 28.83
C THR A 16 24.10 -25.10 30.33
N SER A 17 23.69 -23.92 30.84
CA SER A 17 23.22 -23.83 32.23
C SER A 17 21.83 -24.47 32.32
N ARG A 18 21.71 -25.58 33.07
CA ARG A 18 20.42 -26.24 33.32
C ARG A 18 19.83 -25.74 34.64
N ILE A 19 18.58 -25.27 34.59
CA ILE A 19 17.85 -24.72 35.74
C ILE A 19 16.70 -25.68 36.09
N GLY A 20 16.56 -26.03 37.38
CA GLY A 20 15.35 -26.66 37.93
C GLY A 20 15.31 -28.19 37.98
N ARG A 21 16.43 -28.88 38.24
CA ARG A 21 16.45 -30.35 38.36
C ARG A 21 16.28 -30.85 39.79
N ASP A 22 15.14 -30.53 40.42
CA ASP A 22 14.79 -31.04 41.74
C ASP A 22 13.52 -31.92 41.67
N ASN A 23 13.57 -33.12 42.27
CA ASN A 23 12.51 -34.15 42.17
C ASN A 23 11.29 -33.91 43.07
N THR A 24 11.15 -32.72 43.64
CA THR A 24 10.00 -32.33 44.47
C THR A 24 9.16 -31.28 43.73
N PRO A 25 7.82 -31.39 43.74
CA PRO A 25 6.96 -30.39 43.11
C PRO A 25 7.23 -29.00 43.69
N GLY A 26 7.55 -28.04 42.82
CA GLY A 26 7.89 -26.69 43.26
C GLY A 26 8.17 -25.75 42.09
N THR A 27 8.21 -24.45 42.38
CA THR A 27 8.52 -23.41 41.40
C THR A 27 10.01 -23.12 41.40
N THR A 28 10.69 -23.39 40.28
CA THR A 28 12.07 -22.90 40.09
C THR A 28 12.03 -21.49 39.52
N THR A 29 12.54 -20.53 40.27
CA THR A 29 12.71 -19.14 39.80
C THR A 29 14.19 -18.92 39.53
N ALA A 30 14.54 -18.54 38.30
CA ALA A 30 15.88 -18.13 37.96
C ALA A 30 15.83 -16.70 37.43
N ASP A 31 16.68 -15.84 37.99
CA ASP A 31 16.90 -14.49 37.51
C ASP A 31 18.16 -14.47 36.65
N LYS A 32 18.06 -13.94 35.42
CA LYS A 32 19.11 -13.85 34.37
C LYS A 32 19.74 -15.19 33.93
N VAL A 33 19.23 -15.74 32.82
CA VAL A 33 19.69 -16.99 32.17
C VAL A 33 20.41 -16.68 30.85
N VAL A 34 21.51 -17.37 30.53
CA VAL A 34 22.33 -17.16 29.30
C VAL A 34 22.87 -18.49 28.72
N GLY A 35 22.89 -18.65 27.38
CA GLY A 35 23.57 -19.75 26.64
C GLY A 35 23.21 -19.73 25.13
N PHE A 36 23.93 -20.28 24.15
CA PHE A 36 25.33 -20.74 24.01
C PHE A 36 26.22 -19.60 23.46
N GLN A 37 27.51 -19.63 23.78
CA GLN A 37 28.50 -18.62 23.39
C GLN A 37 29.73 -19.33 22.83
N TYR A 38 30.25 -18.87 21.70
CA TYR A 38 31.64 -19.16 21.30
C TYR A 38 32.43 -17.86 21.22
N MET A 39 33.67 -17.89 21.73
CA MET A 39 34.55 -16.73 21.76
C MET A 39 35.59 -16.84 20.64
N LEU A 40 35.53 -15.94 19.66
CA LEU A 40 36.54 -15.84 18.61
C LEU A 40 37.74 -15.07 19.16
N SER A 41 38.81 -15.78 19.55
CA SER A 41 40.05 -15.14 20.01
C SER A 41 41.09 -15.00 18.90
N ARG A 42 41.83 -13.90 18.93
CA ARG A 42 43.08 -13.72 18.16
C ARG A 42 44.23 -13.49 19.12
N HIS A 43 45.42 -13.98 18.76
CA HIS A 43 46.66 -13.59 19.44
C HIS A 43 47.22 -12.30 18.81
N TRP A 44 47.95 -11.51 19.59
CA TRP A 44 48.45 -10.17 19.22
C TRP A 44 49.15 -10.17 17.84
N ASN A 45 48.83 -9.21 16.98
CA ASN A 45 49.37 -8.97 15.61
C ASN A 45 48.99 -9.94 14.47
N ASN A 46 47.87 -10.66 14.53
CA ASN A 46 47.41 -11.51 13.41
C ASN A 46 46.09 -11.05 12.77
N LYS A 47 46.09 -10.85 11.44
CA LYS A 47 44.87 -10.67 10.63
C LYS A 47 44.16 -12.02 10.50
N ARG A 48 42.87 -12.09 10.84
CA ARG A 48 42.06 -13.31 10.73
C ARG A 48 40.72 -13.03 10.06
N THR A 49 40.32 -13.96 9.20
CA THR A 49 38.95 -14.07 8.69
C THR A 49 38.33 -15.30 9.30
N TYR A 50 37.18 -15.13 9.95
CA TYR A 50 36.39 -16.24 10.50
C TYR A 50 35.24 -16.51 9.55
N ASN A 51 35.24 -17.68 8.91
CA ASN A 51 34.10 -18.17 8.12
C ASN A 51 33.35 -19.19 8.99
N ILE A 52 32.16 -18.82 9.45
CA ILE A 52 31.33 -19.64 10.32
C ILE A 52 30.15 -20.14 9.51
N THR A 53 29.93 -21.45 9.50
CA THR A 53 28.81 -22.10 8.81
C THR A 53 27.96 -22.89 9.81
N ASN A 54 26.63 -22.79 9.74
CA ASN A 54 25.65 -23.56 10.54
C ASN A 54 25.73 -23.29 12.05
N SER A 55 25.31 -22.11 12.51
CA SER A 55 25.38 -21.71 13.93
C SER A 55 24.00 -21.45 14.54
N TYR A 56 23.80 -21.81 15.81
CA TYR A 56 22.56 -21.56 16.58
C TYR A 56 22.88 -20.68 17.78
N GLY A 57 22.35 -19.44 17.82
CA GLY A 57 22.61 -18.47 18.90
C GLY A 57 24.07 -17.99 18.99
N VAL A 58 24.39 -16.84 18.38
CA VAL A 58 25.76 -16.32 18.30
C VAL A 58 25.88 -15.02 19.08
N TYR A 59 26.83 -14.98 20.02
CA TYR A 59 27.26 -13.75 20.67
C TYR A 59 28.74 -13.51 20.33
N THR A 60 29.01 -12.43 19.59
CA THR A 60 30.34 -12.11 19.07
C THR A 60 31.01 -11.05 19.94
N MET A 61 32.22 -11.32 20.45
CA MET A 61 33.09 -10.30 21.07
C MET A 61 34.47 -10.35 20.42
N ILE A 62 34.95 -9.20 19.94
CA ILE A 62 36.31 -9.02 19.41
C ILE A 62 37.06 -8.17 20.43
N ASN A 63 38.08 -8.72 21.10
CA ASN A 63 38.91 -7.92 22.00
C ASN A 63 39.98 -7.19 21.17
N GLU A 64 39.75 -5.90 20.93
CA GLU A 64 40.62 -5.07 20.10
C GLU A 64 41.75 -4.46 20.91
N GLY A 65 42.96 -4.48 20.33
CA GLY A 65 44.13 -3.79 20.87
C GLY A 65 44.99 -3.09 19.82
N SER A 66 44.65 -3.17 18.52
CA SER A 66 45.32 -2.36 17.49
C SER A 66 44.57 -2.28 16.16
N SER A 67 44.89 -1.21 15.42
CA SER A 67 44.18 -0.55 14.31
C SER A 67 44.08 -1.30 12.96
N TRP A 68 44.07 -2.64 12.92
CA TRP A 68 43.91 -3.40 11.66
C TRP A 68 42.68 -4.33 11.74
N GLY A 69 41.72 -4.11 10.84
CA GLY A 69 40.36 -4.64 10.90
C GLY A 69 40.23 -6.17 10.78
N THR A 70 39.23 -6.72 11.48
CA THR A 70 38.83 -8.13 11.49
C THR A 70 37.61 -8.33 10.59
N ALA A 71 37.52 -9.46 9.87
CA ALA A 71 36.34 -9.84 9.09
C ALA A 71 35.71 -11.13 9.62
N VAL A 72 34.41 -11.10 9.91
CA VAL A 72 33.63 -12.26 10.34
C VAL A 72 32.53 -12.47 9.31
N ASN A 73 32.58 -13.60 8.59
CA ASN A 73 31.56 -14.01 7.64
C ASN A 73 30.76 -15.15 8.27
N ILE A 74 29.46 -14.96 8.44
CA ILE A 74 28.56 -15.97 8.97
C ILE A 74 27.61 -16.41 7.86
N THR A 75 27.49 -17.72 7.67
CA THR A 75 26.59 -18.36 6.72
C THR A 75 25.75 -19.39 7.47
N ASN A 76 24.43 -19.43 7.25
CA ASN A 76 23.47 -20.27 7.98
C ASN A 76 23.49 -20.01 9.51
N HIS A 77 23.06 -18.81 9.92
CA HIS A 77 22.84 -18.45 11.33
C HIS A 77 21.37 -18.64 11.71
N TYR A 78 21.11 -19.38 12.77
CA TYR A 78 19.77 -19.73 13.23
C TYR A 78 19.49 -19.05 14.58
N HIS A 79 18.37 -18.33 14.59
CA HIS A 79 17.79 -17.62 15.72
C HIS A 79 17.45 -18.58 16.89
N GLN A 80 16.99 -18.02 18.01
CA GLN A 80 16.52 -18.77 19.18
C GLN A 80 15.64 -19.96 18.77
N PHE A 81 16.21 -21.16 18.89
CA PHE A 81 15.59 -22.41 18.47
C PHE A 81 15.03 -23.12 19.70
N ILE A 82 13.76 -23.49 19.64
CA ILE A 82 13.08 -24.27 20.67
C ILE A 82 12.76 -25.61 20.04
N GLU A 83 13.53 -26.65 20.40
CA GLU A 83 13.39 -27.99 19.84
C GLU A 83 12.51 -28.87 20.75
N ASP A 84 11.57 -29.57 20.11
CA ASP A 84 10.76 -30.67 20.67
C ASP A 84 10.18 -30.42 22.08
N PRO A 85 9.12 -29.59 22.18
CA PRO A 85 8.55 -29.24 23.47
C PRO A 85 7.85 -30.40 24.21
N GLY A 86 7.65 -31.57 23.59
CA GLY A 86 6.90 -32.70 24.14
C GLY A 86 5.46 -32.34 24.53
N THR A 87 5.27 -31.73 25.70
CA THR A 87 3.99 -31.37 26.33
C THR A 87 3.85 -29.87 26.67
N LEU A 88 4.77 -29.00 26.23
CA LEU A 88 4.63 -27.55 26.46
C LEU A 88 3.50 -26.96 25.60
N THR A 89 2.58 -26.25 26.25
CA THR A 89 1.35 -25.72 25.62
C THR A 89 1.38 -24.23 25.30
N LYS A 90 2.31 -23.44 25.88
CA LYS A 90 2.50 -22.02 25.54
C LYS A 90 3.88 -21.49 25.96
N ILE A 91 4.32 -20.42 25.30
CA ILE A 91 5.44 -19.57 25.75
C ILE A 91 4.95 -18.13 25.83
N ASN A 92 4.99 -17.57 27.03
CA ASN A 92 4.65 -16.17 27.28
C ASN A 92 5.94 -15.36 27.43
N ILE A 93 6.22 -14.48 26.47
CA ILE A 93 7.31 -13.50 26.59
C ILE A 93 6.70 -12.14 26.87
N THR A 94 6.87 -11.66 28.11
CA THR A 94 6.42 -10.33 28.52
C THR A 94 7.57 -9.33 28.41
N ASN A 95 7.24 -8.08 28.07
CA ASN A 95 8.21 -6.97 27.93
C ASN A 95 9.29 -7.18 26.85
N LEU A 96 8.97 -7.91 25.76
CA LEU A 96 9.87 -8.04 24.60
C LEU A 96 9.88 -6.74 23.79
N ALA A 97 11.06 -6.11 23.68
CA ALA A 97 11.22 -4.86 22.95
C ALA A 97 11.11 -5.01 21.41
N GLY A 98 11.06 -6.24 20.88
CA GLY A 98 10.91 -6.57 19.47
C GLY A 98 11.80 -7.76 19.08
N ILE A 99 11.63 -8.26 17.85
CA ILE A 99 12.56 -9.22 17.24
C ILE A 99 13.29 -8.47 16.12
N TRP A 100 14.55 -8.14 16.35
CA TRP A 100 15.37 -7.38 15.39
C TRP A 100 16.19 -8.34 14.52
N ILE A 101 15.94 -8.33 13.20
CA ILE A 101 16.73 -9.07 12.21
C ILE A 101 17.50 -8.06 11.37
N GLU A 102 18.78 -7.87 11.68
CA GLU A 102 19.60 -6.73 11.23
C GLU A 102 19.83 -6.70 9.71
N LYS A 103 20.02 -7.86 9.07
CA LYS A 103 20.06 -8.01 7.60
C LYS A 103 19.88 -9.47 7.19
N VAL A 104 19.01 -9.71 6.23
CA VAL A 104 18.93 -10.99 5.50
C VAL A 104 19.67 -10.81 4.16
N THR A 105 20.88 -11.34 4.04
CA THR A 105 21.73 -11.15 2.85
C THR A 105 21.55 -12.31 1.88
N ALA A 106 21.32 -12.08 0.58
CA ALA A 106 21.08 -13.13 -0.42
C ALA A 106 21.95 -14.38 -0.24
N GLY A 107 21.29 -15.48 0.13
CA GLY A 107 21.87 -16.79 0.43
C GLY A 107 20.78 -17.85 0.27
N THR A 108 21.17 -19.10 0.02
CA THR A 108 20.24 -20.17 -0.43
C THR A 108 19.21 -20.60 0.61
N ASN A 109 19.39 -20.29 1.91
CA ASN A 109 18.53 -20.76 3.01
C ASN A 109 18.25 -19.67 4.05
N ASN A 110 17.89 -18.48 3.58
CA ASN A 110 17.54 -17.37 4.47
C ASN A 110 16.09 -17.46 4.92
N TYR A 111 15.88 -17.47 6.23
CA TYR A 111 14.57 -17.53 6.85
C TYR A 111 14.36 -16.28 7.72
N GLY A 112 13.21 -15.60 7.56
CA GLY A 112 12.81 -14.48 8.41
C GLY A 112 12.26 -14.96 9.75
N ILE A 113 11.04 -14.55 10.09
CA ILE A 113 10.26 -15.24 11.13
C ILE A 113 9.56 -16.44 10.45
N VAL A 114 9.89 -17.68 10.84
CA VAL A 114 9.32 -18.93 10.28
C VAL A 114 8.50 -19.65 11.35
N LEU A 115 7.29 -20.08 10.97
CA LEU A 115 6.36 -20.82 11.82
C LEU A 115 6.04 -22.17 11.13
N ASP A 116 6.71 -23.27 11.49
CA ASP A 116 6.45 -24.63 10.94
C ASP A 116 5.43 -25.40 11.82
N GLY A 117 4.44 -26.04 11.20
CA GLY A 117 3.40 -26.82 11.90
C GLY A 117 3.57 -28.33 11.74
N ASP A 118 3.35 -29.09 12.81
CA ASP A 118 3.49 -30.57 12.89
C ASP A 118 2.18 -31.35 12.63
N GLY A 119 1.14 -30.67 12.15
CA GLY A 119 -0.16 -31.29 11.82
C GLY A 119 -1.38 -30.47 12.22
N ILE A 120 -1.21 -29.38 12.97
CA ILE A 120 -2.23 -28.35 13.24
C ILE A 120 -1.56 -26.98 13.05
N GLY A 121 -2.18 -26.09 12.25
CA GLY A 121 -1.53 -24.95 11.59
C GLY A 121 -0.85 -23.90 12.48
N ALA A 122 0.06 -23.13 11.87
CA ALA A 122 0.82 -22.06 12.51
C ALA A 122 0.33 -20.68 12.02
N ASP A 123 -0.32 -19.90 12.90
CA ASP A 123 -0.92 -18.59 12.58
C ASP A 123 -0.11 -17.42 13.18
N VAL A 124 0.03 -16.29 12.46
CA VAL A 124 0.42 -14.98 13.03
C VAL A 124 -0.85 -14.33 13.60
N VAL A 125 -1.25 -14.80 14.78
CA VAL A 125 -2.41 -14.25 15.49
C VAL A 125 -2.00 -12.94 16.16
N LEU A 126 -2.36 -11.84 15.50
CA LEU A 126 -2.32 -10.55 16.15
C LEU A 126 -3.59 -10.44 16.98
N GLY A 127 -3.44 -10.26 18.29
CA GLY A 127 -4.59 -10.13 19.19
C GLY A 127 -5.59 -9.08 18.67
N ALA A 128 -6.86 -9.19 19.07
CA ALA A 128 -7.89 -8.25 18.66
C ALA A 128 -7.37 -6.80 18.71
N ASN A 129 -7.59 -6.04 17.64
CA ASN A 129 -7.10 -4.68 17.47
C ASN A 129 -5.59 -4.56 17.16
N ARG A 130 -5.06 -5.33 16.20
CA ARG A 130 -3.68 -5.18 15.71
C ARG A 130 -3.60 -5.29 14.18
N GLU A 131 -2.86 -4.37 13.56
CA GLU A 131 -2.70 -4.23 12.09
C GLU A 131 -1.51 -5.04 11.56
N THR A 132 -1.64 -5.59 10.33
CA THR A 132 -0.61 -6.35 9.62
C THR A 132 -0.24 -5.64 8.30
N ALA A 133 1.05 -5.42 8.05
CA ALA A 133 1.58 -4.95 6.77
C ALA A 133 2.69 -5.88 6.25
N LEU A 134 2.69 -6.16 4.94
CA LEU A 134 3.58 -7.10 4.26
C LEU A 134 4.31 -6.40 3.10
N TYR A 135 5.60 -6.65 2.91
CA TYR A 135 6.44 -6.22 1.78
C TYR A 135 7.19 -7.48 1.25
N GLY A 136 7.45 -7.78 -0.02
CA GLY A 136 7.23 -7.15 -1.33
C GLY A 136 8.13 -7.83 -2.41
N ASN A 137 7.69 -7.87 -3.68
CA ASN A 137 8.42 -7.51 -4.93
C ASN A 137 7.52 -7.78 -6.17
N ALA A 138 6.26 -7.30 -6.16
CA ALA A 138 5.33 -7.39 -7.31
C ALA A 138 4.03 -6.58 -7.13
N GLY A 139 4.03 -5.49 -6.35
CA GLY A 139 2.90 -4.56 -6.34
C GLY A 139 1.68 -4.89 -5.48
N ASP A 140 1.57 -6.03 -4.79
CA ASP A 140 0.30 -6.39 -4.10
C ASP A 140 -0.16 -5.37 -3.04
N PHE A 141 0.68 -5.07 -2.05
CA PHE A 141 0.50 -3.96 -1.10
C PHE A 141 1.87 -3.39 -0.77
N ILE A 142 2.11 -2.14 -1.11
CA ILE A 142 3.39 -1.47 -0.89
C ILE A 142 3.13 -0.12 -0.24
N ILE A 143 3.95 0.21 0.75
CA ILE A 143 4.16 1.58 1.20
C ILE A 143 5.56 1.96 0.71
N ASP A 144 5.64 2.83 -0.28
CA ASP A 144 6.93 3.24 -0.84
C ASP A 144 7.68 4.19 0.11
N THR A 145 8.91 4.56 -0.26
CA THR A 145 9.74 5.50 0.54
C THR A 145 9.18 6.92 0.60
N ALA A 146 8.21 7.28 -0.27
CA ALA A 146 7.50 8.55 -0.26
C ALA A 146 6.18 8.50 0.53
N GLY A 147 5.87 7.37 1.16
CA GLY A 147 4.65 7.14 1.94
C GLY A 147 3.40 7.03 1.08
N ASN A 148 3.54 6.64 -0.19
CA ASN A 148 2.41 6.31 -1.05
C ASN A 148 2.04 4.85 -0.85
N VAL A 149 0.74 4.59 -0.82
CA VAL A 149 0.19 3.24 -0.71
C VAL A 149 -0.20 2.75 -2.09
N GLY A 150 0.51 1.73 -2.57
CA GLY A 150 0.15 0.97 -3.76
C GLY A 150 -0.60 -0.30 -3.36
N ILE A 151 -1.73 -0.57 -4.02
CA ILE A 151 -2.43 -1.85 -3.95
C ILE A 151 -2.57 -2.36 -5.38
N GLY A 152 -1.87 -3.43 -5.75
CA GLY A 152 -1.70 -3.83 -7.16
C GLY A 152 -0.76 -2.93 -7.97
N THR A 153 0.12 -2.15 -7.31
CA THR A 153 1.21 -1.38 -7.94
C THR A 153 2.40 -1.26 -6.99
N ASP A 154 3.62 -1.34 -7.53
CA ASP A 154 4.88 -1.13 -6.81
C ASP A 154 5.46 0.28 -6.97
N SER A 155 4.83 1.07 -7.82
CA SER A 155 5.29 2.40 -8.21
C SER A 155 4.14 3.41 -8.13
N PRO A 156 3.45 3.53 -6.98
CA PRO A 156 2.31 4.43 -6.84
C PRO A 156 2.72 5.89 -7.08
N ASN A 157 1.99 6.58 -7.96
CA ASN A 157 2.19 8.02 -8.25
C ASN A 157 1.25 8.92 -7.42
N TYR A 158 0.37 8.31 -6.62
CA TYR A 158 -0.60 8.98 -5.76
C TYR A 158 -0.51 8.44 -4.34
N LYS A 159 -1.02 9.23 -3.38
CA LYS A 159 -1.01 8.82 -1.96
C LYS A 159 -1.69 7.49 -1.71
N LEU A 160 -2.74 7.21 -2.47
CA LEU A 160 -3.34 5.88 -2.58
C LEU A 160 -3.53 5.61 -4.08
N GLN A 161 -2.92 4.54 -4.57
CA GLN A 161 -3.13 4.06 -5.93
C GLN A 161 -3.55 2.59 -5.87
N ILE A 162 -4.59 2.25 -6.63
CA ILE A 162 -5.13 0.90 -6.73
C ILE A 162 -5.04 0.49 -8.19
N GLY A 163 -4.16 -0.45 -8.48
CA GLY A 163 -3.87 -0.98 -9.81
C GLY A 163 -3.16 -0.02 -10.76
N GLU A 164 -3.10 -0.45 -12.01
CA GLU A 164 -2.47 0.22 -13.15
C GLU A 164 -3.43 0.27 -14.36
N ALA A 165 -3.10 1.10 -15.35
CA ALA A 165 -3.94 1.26 -16.53
C ALA A 165 -4.15 -0.07 -17.29
N GLY A 166 -5.39 -0.55 -17.34
CA GLY A 166 -5.80 -1.74 -18.09
C GLY A 166 -5.55 -3.09 -17.39
N ASP A 167 -5.14 -3.10 -16.12
CA ASP A 167 -4.92 -4.34 -15.37
C ASP A 167 -6.23 -5.02 -14.90
N GLY A 168 -7.36 -4.30 -14.94
CA GLY A 168 -8.67 -4.78 -14.53
C GLY A 168 -8.92 -4.69 -13.02
N THR A 169 -8.04 -4.02 -12.27
CA THR A 169 -8.16 -3.83 -10.82
C THR A 169 -9.32 -2.87 -10.50
N GLU A 170 -10.16 -3.25 -9.54
CA GLU A 170 -11.35 -2.49 -9.13
C GLU A 170 -11.32 -2.23 -7.61
N ALA A 171 -11.56 -0.99 -7.21
CA ALA A 171 -11.83 -0.64 -5.82
C ALA A 171 -13.35 -0.66 -5.56
N ARG A 172 -13.80 -1.44 -4.57
CA ARG A 172 -15.21 -1.49 -4.15
C ARG A 172 -15.39 -0.81 -2.80
N ALA A 173 -16.28 0.17 -2.74
CA ALA A 173 -16.61 0.89 -1.52
C ALA A 173 -18.11 1.15 -1.46
N ASN A 174 -18.70 1.12 -0.26
CA ASN A 174 -20.08 1.56 -0.06
C ASN A 174 -20.23 3.06 -0.34
N ALA A 175 -19.20 3.87 -0.05
CA ALA A 175 -19.16 5.30 -0.35
C ALA A 175 -17.72 5.85 -0.34
N TRP A 176 -17.49 6.90 -1.13
CA TRP A 176 -16.34 7.80 -1.03
C TRP A 176 -16.84 9.19 -0.64
N ASN A 177 -16.50 9.67 0.56
CA ASN A 177 -16.86 11.01 1.00
C ASN A 177 -15.71 11.98 0.74
N THR A 178 -15.98 13.11 0.09
CA THR A 178 -14.98 14.12 -0.27
C THR A 178 -15.28 15.45 0.42
N LEU A 179 -14.24 16.14 0.92
CA LEU A 179 -14.39 17.42 1.60
C LEU A 179 -14.96 18.49 0.65
N SER A 180 -16.09 19.09 1.02
CA SER A 180 -16.80 20.05 0.16
C SER A 180 -17.39 21.25 0.89
N ASP A 181 -17.09 21.42 2.18
CA ASP A 181 -17.58 22.53 3.00
C ASP A 181 -17.20 23.90 2.41
N GLY A 182 -18.12 24.87 2.46
CA GLY A 182 -17.92 26.22 1.93
C GLY A 182 -16.86 27.03 2.67
N SER A 183 -16.63 26.75 3.96
CA SER A 183 -15.60 27.40 4.79
C SER A 183 -14.18 26.99 4.40
N LEU A 184 -14.02 25.81 3.81
CA LEU A 184 -12.74 25.31 3.29
C LEU A 184 -12.44 25.84 1.88
N LYS A 185 -13.31 26.70 1.34
CA LYS A 185 -13.23 27.23 -0.02
C LYS A 185 -13.19 28.75 0.03
N THR A 186 -12.41 29.33 -0.88
CA THR A 186 -12.37 30.77 -1.11
C THR A 186 -12.47 31.05 -2.60
N ASN A 187 -12.65 32.31 -2.98
CA ASN A 187 -12.76 32.74 -4.38
C ASN A 187 -13.84 31.96 -5.16
N LEU A 188 -15.03 31.81 -4.57
CA LEU A 188 -16.14 31.08 -5.16
C LEU A 188 -16.68 31.80 -6.41
N VAL A 189 -16.43 31.22 -7.58
CA VAL A 189 -16.96 31.68 -8.86
C VAL A 189 -17.85 30.59 -9.45
N LYS A 190 -19.06 30.94 -9.87
CA LYS A 190 -19.96 30.00 -10.55
C LYS A 190 -19.41 29.61 -11.92
N ILE A 191 -19.56 28.35 -12.29
CA ILE A 191 -19.19 27.87 -13.62
C ILE A 191 -20.12 28.54 -14.64
N ASN A 192 -19.54 29.29 -15.58
CA ASN A 192 -20.26 29.93 -16.66
C ASN A 192 -20.05 29.17 -17.99
N ASN A 193 -20.94 29.44 -18.95
CA ASN A 193 -20.91 28.82 -20.28
C ASN A 193 -20.82 27.30 -20.19
N ALA A 194 -21.56 26.72 -19.26
CA ALA A 194 -21.49 25.31 -18.92
C ALA A 194 -21.96 24.43 -20.09
N VAL A 195 -23.02 24.85 -20.80
CA VAL A 195 -23.48 24.19 -22.04
C VAL A 195 -22.41 24.25 -23.13
N GLY A 196 -21.76 25.41 -23.32
CA GLY A 196 -20.67 25.54 -24.29
C GLY A 196 -19.47 24.67 -23.95
N LYS A 197 -19.11 24.55 -22.66
CA LYS A 197 -18.02 23.67 -22.21
C LYS A 197 -18.34 22.20 -22.42
N ILE A 198 -19.52 21.73 -21.98
CA ILE A 198 -19.89 20.30 -22.10
C ILE A 198 -20.08 19.89 -23.57
N SER A 199 -20.52 20.79 -24.45
CA SER A 199 -20.67 20.51 -25.90
C SER A 199 -19.35 20.18 -26.63
N ARG A 200 -18.20 20.45 -26.00
CA ARG A 200 -16.86 20.19 -26.54
C ARG A 200 -16.23 18.90 -25.98
N ILE A 201 -16.93 18.19 -25.11
CA ILE A 201 -16.49 16.92 -24.52
C ILE A 201 -17.33 15.79 -25.13
N ASN A 202 -16.67 14.75 -25.62
CA ASN A 202 -17.36 13.58 -26.18
C ASN A 202 -17.24 12.36 -25.27
N GLY A 203 -18.30 11.54 -25.25
CA GLY A 203 -18.27 10.20 -24.67
C GLY A 203 -17.73 9.20 -25.67
N TYR A 204 -16.87 8.30 -25.20
CA TYR A 204 -16.24 7.27 -26.03
C TYR A 204 -16.46 5.89 -25.42
N TYR A 205 -16.73 4.91 -26.30
CA TYR A 205 -16.41 3.52 -25.98
C TYR A 205 -14.96 3.25 -26.34
N PHE A 206 -14.25 2.52 -25.49
CA PHE A 206 -12.84 2.19 -25.71
C PHE A 206 -12.47 0.82 -25.14
N ASN A 207 -11.32 0.31 -25.58
CA ASN A 207 -10.63 -0.81 -24.96
C ASN A 207 -9.24 -0.32 -24.54
N TRP A 208 -8.68 -0.88 -23.48
CA TRP A 208 -7.31 -0.60 -23.11
C TRP A 208 -6.36 -1.13 -24.19
N LYS A 209 -5.31 -0.35 -24.49
CA LYS A 209 -4.29 -0.77 -25.47
C LYS A 209 -3.40 -1.89 -24.92
N ASN A 210 -3.14 -1.86 -23.61
CA ASN A 210 -2.29 -2.76 -22.87
C ASN A 210 -3.02 -3.24 -21.61
N GLY A 211 -2.53 -4.32 -21.01
CA GLY A 211 -3.11 -4.90 -19.80
C GLY A 211 -3.98 -6.13 -20.08
N SER A 212 -4.46 -6.77 -19.00
CA SER A 212 -5.28 -7.98 -19.05
C SER A 212 -6.76 -7.71 -19.28
N ASP A 213 -7.24 -6.49 -19.06
CA ASP A 213 -8.64 -6.16 -19.24
C ASP A 213 -8.97 -5.90 -20.72
N THR A 214 -9.67 -6.85 -21.34
CA THR A 214 -10.10 -6.80 -22.74
C THR A 214 -11.54 -6.32 -22.91
N ARG A 215 -12.24 -6.02 -21.82
CA ARG A 215 -13.63 -5.56 -21.87
C ARG A 215 -13.73 -4.21 -22.55
N ARG A 216 -14.91 -3.91 -23.12
CA ARG A 216 -15.22 -2.57 -23.64
C ARG A 216 -15.64 -1.68 -22.48
N HIS A 217 -14.96 -0.56 -22.33
CA HIS A 217 -15.25 0.48 -21.35
C HIS A 217 -15.94 1.67 -22.00
N VAL A 218 -16.50 2.54 -21.17
CA VAL A 218 -17.06 3.83 -21.55
C VAL A 218 -16.40 4.92 -20.72
N GLY A 219 -16.10 6.06 -21.32
CA GLY A 219 -15.45 7.15 -20.62
C GLY A 219 -15.20 8.36 -21.51
N LEU A 220 -14.28 9.21 -21.06
CA LEU A 220 -13.89 10.46 -21.70
C LEU A 220 -12.41 10.46 -22.03
N ILE A 221 -12.00 11.31 -22.97
CA ILE A 221 -10.59 11.57 -23.26
C ILE A 221 -10.09 12.73 -22.39
N ALA A 222 -9.13 12.47 -21.50
CA ALA A 222 -8.62 13.46 -20.56
C ALA A 222 -8.07 14.73 -21.25
N GLN A 223 -7.47 14.59 -22.44
CA GLN A 223 -6.95 15.69 -23.24
C GLN A 223 -8.05 16.60 -23.82
N GLU A 224 -9.26 16.08 -24.07
CA GLU A 224 -10.41 16.90 -24.47
C GLU A 224 -10.94 17.68 -23.28
N VAL A 225 -11.11 16.99 -22.15
CA VAL A 225 -11.55 17.59 -20.88
C VAL A 225 -10.59 18.70 -20.44
N GLN A 226 -9.28 18.49 -20.56
CA GLN A 226 -8.26 19.48 -20.19
C GLN A 226 -8.43 20.83 -20.89
N LYS A 227 -8.94 20.85 -22.13
CA LYS A 227 -9.15 22.09 -22.90
C LYS A 227 -10.33 22.93 -22.40
N VAL A 228 -11.19 22.38 -21.55
CA VAL A 228 -12.45 23.02 -21.13
C VAL A 228 -12.68 23.04 -19.62
N LEU A 229 -12.16 22.05 -18.90
CA LEU A 229 -12.24 21.88 -17.45
C LEU A 229 -10.92 21.26 -16.94
N PRO A 230 -9.78 21.96 -17.06
CA PRO A 230 -8.47 21.42 -16.67
C PRO A 230 -8.37 21.05 -15.19
N GLU A 231 -9.21 21.63 -14.33
CA GLU A 231 -9.17 21.49 -12.88
C GLU A 231 -9.49 20.06 -12.38
N ILE A 232 -10.00 19.20 -13.25
CA ILE A 232 -10.33 17.80 -12.94
C ILE A 232 -9.37 16.80 -13.58
N VAL A 233 -8.33 17.29 -14.27
CA VAL A 233 -7.32 16.47 -14.93
C VAL A 233 -6.06 16.44 -14.08
N SER A 234 -5.60 15.24 -13.76
CA SER A 234 -4.28 15.03 -13.15
C SER A 234 -3.32 14.45 -14.17
N GLU A 235 -2.03 14.69 -13.99
CA GLU A 235 -0.96 14.17 -14.84
C GLU A 235 0.15 13.61 -13.96
N ASP A 236 0.55 12.36 -14.22
CA ASP A 236 1.63 11.71 -13.47
C ASP A 236 3.02 12.12 -13.98
N SER A 237 4.07 11.60 -13.33
CA SER A 237 5.46 11.87 -13.68
C SER A 237 5.86 11.42 -15.10
N LYS A 238 5.06 10.55 -15.73
CA LYS A 238 5.26 10.01 -17.08
C LYS A 238 4.40 10.72 -18.14
N GLY A 239 3.62 11.73 -17.74
CA GLY A 239 2.73 12.49 -18.61
C GLY A 239 1.38 11.81 -18.89
N VAL A 240 1.06 10.72 -18.18
CA VAL A 240 -0.23 10.03 -18.30
C VAL A 240 -1.29 10.82 -17.56
N LYS A 241 -2.40 11.10 -18.24
CA LYS A 241 -3.49 11.92 -17.73
C LYS A 241 -4.63 11.07 -17.18
N SER A 242 -5.16 11.44 -16.03
CA SER A 242 -6.33 10.82 -15.40
C SER A 242 -7.40 11.88 -15.07
N LEU A 243 -8.61 11.42 -14.76
CA LEU A 243 -9.77 12.28 -14.52
C LEU A 243 -10.39 12.03 -13.13
N ASP A 244 -10.72 13.12 -12.45
CA ASP A 244 -11.68 13.10 -11.35
C ASP A 244 -13.11 13.18 -11.91
N TYR A 245 -13.64 12.02 -12.31
CA TYR A 245 -14.96 11.90 -12.92
C TYR A 245 -16.08 12.50 -12.06
N SER A 246 -15.95 12.46 -10.73
CA SER A 246 -16.99 12.93 -9.82
C SER A 246 -17.27 14.42 -9.98
N LYS A 247 -16.22 15.21 -10.26
CA LYS A 247 -16.29 16.67 -10.39
C LYS A 247 -16.96 17.15 -11.67
N ILE A 248 -17.12 16.30 -12.68
CA ILE A 248 -17.87 16.62 -13.90
C ILE A 248 -19.32 16.99 -13.56
N THR A 249 -19.88 16.38 -12.51
CA THR A 249 -21.23 16.67 -12.02
C THR A 249 -21.44 18.16 -11.73
N SER A 250 -20.44 18.88 -11.23
CA SER A 250 -20.55 20.33 -10.98
C SER A 250 -20.75 21.14 -12.26
N LEU A 251 -20.07 20.76 -13.36
CA LEU A 251 -20.28 21.36 -14.67
C LEU A 251 -21.67 21.02 -15.22
N LEU A 252 -22.10 19.76 -15.08
CA LEU A 252 -23.42 19.30 -15.54
C LEU A 252 -24.57 20.03 -14.83
N ILE A 253 -24.43 20.32 -13.53
CA ILE A 253 -25.44 21.08 -12.77
C ILE A 253 -25.67 22.47 -13.39
N GLU A 254 -24.59 23.21 -13.68
CA GLU A 254 -24.74 24.54 -14.30
C GLU A 254 -25.21 24.44 -15.76
N ALA A 255 -24.82 23.39 -16.50
CA ALA A 255 -25.32 23.16 -17.86
C ALA A 255 -26.84 22.93 -17.88
N VAL A 256 -27.37 22.12 -16.95
CA VAL A 256 -28.82 21.89 -16.80
C VAL A 256 -29.54 23.18 -16.43
N LYS A 257 -28.97 24.02 -15.55
CA LYS A 257 -29.55 25.33 -15.21
C LYS A 257 -29.58 26.28 -16.41
N GLU A 258 -28.52 26.34 -17.20
CA GLU A 258 -28.45 27.12 -18.43
C GLU A 258 -29.46 26.63 -19.48
N GLN A 259 -29.58 25.31 -19.65
CA GLN A 259 -30.60 24.70 -20.51
C GLN A 259 -32.02 25.05 -20.03
N GLN A 260 -32.29 24.93 -18.72
CA GLN A 260 -33.60 25.24 -18.15
C GLN A 260 -33.98 26.70 -18.36
N LYS A 261 -33.02 27.63 -18.21
CA LYS A 261 -33.24 29.05 -18.52
C LYS A 261 -33.62 29.25 -19.99
N THR A 262 -32.90 28.61 -20.91
CA THR A 262 -33.17 28.69 -22.36
C THR A 262 -34.56 28.15 -22.69
N ILE A 263 -34.96 27.04 -22.08
CA ILE A 263 -36.31 26.45 -22.25
C ILE A 263 -37.38 27.45 -21.78
N THR A 264 -37.24 28.02 -20.59
CA THR A 264 -38.20 29.01 -20.06
C THR A 264 -38.34 30.23 -20.98
N GLU A 265 -37.23 30.75 -21.50
CA GLU A 265 -37.24 31.87 -22.44
C GLU A 265 -37.92 31.52 -23.77
N LEU A 266 -37.64 30.35 -24.33
CA LEU A 266 -38.25 29.87 -25.57
C LEU A 266 -39.76 29.64 -25.40
N THR A 267 -40.19 28.99 -24.32
CA THR A 267 -41.62 28.81 -24.02
C THR A 267 -42.33 30.16 -23.88
N GLY A 268 -41.71 31.14 -23.23
CA GLY A 268 -42.27 32.49 -23.13
C GLY A 268 -42.46 33.16 -24.50
N LYS A 269 -41.50 32.98 -25.42
CA LYS A 269 -41.62 33.48 -26.81
C LYS A 269 -42.73 32.78 -27.57
N VAL A 270 -42.82 31.45 -27.47
CA VAL A 270 -43.88 30.66 -28.12
C VAL A 270 -45.26 31.12 -27.64
N ASN A 271 -45.47 31.27 -26.34
CA ASN A 271 -46.76 31.71 -25.80
C ASN A 271 -47.16 33.12 -26.29
N LYS A 272 -46.21 34.05 -26.39
CA LYS A 272 -46.46 35.40 -26.93
C LYS A 272 -46.86 35.34 -28.40
N LEU A 273 -46.12 34.57 -29.20
CA LEU A 273 -46.43 34.39 -30.62
C LEU A 273 -47.81 33.74 -30.83
N GLU A 274 -48.17 32.75 -30.01
CA GLU A 274 -49.49 32.13 -30.05
C GLU A 274 -50.62 33.12 -29.73
N GLN A 275 -50.40 34.03 -28.77
CA GLN A 275 -51.36 35.10 -28.45
C GLN A 275 -51.50 36.11 -29.60
N GLU A 276 -50.39 36.53 -30.20
CA GLU A 276 -50.39 37.45 -31.35
C GLU A 276 -51.11 36.86 -32.57
N VAL A 277 -50.89 35.57 -32.85
CA VAL A 277 -51.58 34.85 -33.94
C VAL A 277 -53.08 34.77 -33.68
N LYS A 278 -53.51 34.45 -32.45
CA LYS A 278 -54.93 34.42 -32.07
C LYS A 278 -55.60 35.78 -32.25
N LEU A 279 -54.98 36.85 -31.76
CA LEU A 279 -55.52 38.21 -31.87
C LEU A 279 -55.71 38.65 -33.32
N LYS A 280 -54.74 38.37 -34.20
CA LYS A 280 -54.82 38.67 -35.64
C LYS A 280 -55.89 37.86 -36.36
N GLY A 281 -56.09 36.60 -35.99
CA GLY A 281 -57.15 35.76 -36.53
C GLY A 281 -58.55 36.26 -36.17
N THR A 282 -58.74 36.77 -34.95
CA THR A 282 -60.02 37.34 -34.51
C THR A 282 -60.35 38.67 -35.18
N THR A 283 -59.35 39.53 -35.44
CA THR A 283 -59.56 40.81 -36.15
C THR A 283 -59.94 40.57 -37.61
N ALA A 284 -59.31 39.60 -38.28
CA ALA A 284 -59.62 39.27 -39.67
C ALA A 284 -61.04 38.72 -39.89
N HIS A 285 -61.66 38.09 -38.88
CA HIS A 285 -63.05 37.64 -38.95
C HIS A 285 -64.06 38.77 -38.68
N ALA A 286 -63.75 39.71 -37.79
CA ALA A 286 -64.63 40.85 -37.49
C ALA A 286 -64.77 41.82 -38.69
N ASP A 287 -63.72 41.96 -39.50
CA ASP A 287 -63.73 42.82 -40.69
C ASP A 287 -64.51 42.22 -41.88
N ILE A 288 -64.82 40.91 -41.86
CA ILE A 288 -65.59 40.22 -42.91
C ILE A 288 -67.10 40.26 -42.62
N GLU A 289 -67.53 40.34 -41.36
CA GLU A 289 -68.95 40.38 -40.98
C GLU A 289 -69.59 41.78 -41.06
N LEU A 290 -68.80 42.83 -41.33
CA LEU A 290 -69.25 44.23 -41.38
C LEU A 290 -69.38 44.82 -42.80
N ASN A 291 -69.24 44.00 -43.85
CA ASN A 291 -69.46 44.38 -45.26
C ASN A 291 -70.61 43.56 -45.87
#